data_AF-A0A7J4LM32-F1
#
_entry.id   AF-A0A7J4LM32-F1
#
_cell.length_a   1.000
_cell.length_b   1.000
_cell.length_c   1.000
_cell.angle_alpha   90.00
_cell.angle_beta   90.00
_cell.angle_gamma   90.00
#
_symmetry.space_group_name_H-M   'P 1'
#
loop_
_entity.id
_entity.type
_entity.pdbx_description
1 polymer ?
#
loop_
_entity_poly.entity_id
_entity_poly.type
_entity_poly.pdbx_seq_one_letter_code
_entity_poly.pdbx_strand_id
1 'polypeptide(L)'
;MHSYVKFARISAKLFSRILNTEKIKASSEKTVSRELLDAINFSGFDLEPYEVQLAAYAGALGLLFIITIVDLAIFVSVPLESNAALLILTSMVLPLAGLIYLSEFPKIYVRFMKVHSLGDIPEITSYLVMSMKLVPNMERAMSFAAENSHRPLAADLRKMIWDLHARVYSSLDEALIAFANLWGKESEYLKRALHIIKSSTNEPDEAQRVMTLNKSLDIVLDGTRTLMEGFAARLRTPTYVLYS
;
A
#
# COMPACT_ATOMS: atom_id res chain seq x y z
N MET A 1 11.00 -3.11 4.32
CA MET A 1 10.70 -3.22 2.87
C MET A 1 11.67 -4.16 2.13
N HIS A 2 12.98 -3.89 2.14
CA HIS A 2 13.96 -4.69 1.38
C HIS A 2 14.08 -6.18 1.74
N SER A 3 13.85 -6.56 3.01
CA SER A 3 14.05 -7.95 3.45
C SER A 3 13.02 -8.93 2.87
N TYR A 4 11.75 -8.53 2.76
CA TYR A 4 10.69 -9.36 2.17
C TYR A 4 10.89 -9.53 0.66
N VAL A 5 11.24 -8.45 -0.05
CA VAL A 5 11.52 -8.49 -1.50
C VAL A 5 12.72 -9.39 -1.81
N LYS A 6 13.80 -9.29 -1.03
CA LYS A 6 14.96 -10.18 -1.16
C LYS A 6 14.58 -11.63 -0.90
N PHE A 7 13.80 -11.90 0.15
CA PHE A 7 13.32 -13.25 0.48
C PHE A 7 12.44 -13.84 -0.63
N ALA A 8 11.55 -13.04 -1.21
CA ALA A 8 10.68 -13.48 -2.30
C ALA A 8 11.47 -13.83 -3.56
N ARG A 9 12.43 -12.99 -3.97
CA ARG A 9 13.31 -13.28 -5.10
C ARG A 9 14.21 -14.49 -4.88
N ILE A 10 14.77 -14.64 -3.68
CA ILE A 10 15.60 -15.80 -3.35
C ILE A 10 14.75 -17.09 -3.41
N SER A 11 13.56 -17.06 -2.84
CA SER A 11 12.61 -18.18 -2.87
C SER A 11 12.20 -18.54 -4.30
N ALA A 12 11.86 -17.55 -5.12
CA ALA A 12 11.52 -17.73 -6.52
C ALA A 12 12.70 -18.32 -7.32
N LYS A 13 13.92 -17.84 -7.10
CA LYS A 13 15.14 -18.37 -7.74
C LYS A 13 15.42 -19.81 -7.31
N LEU A 14 15.21 -20.15 -6.05
CA LEU A 14 15.39 -21.51 -5.54
C LEU A 14 14.36 -22.47 -6.18
N PHE A 15 13.10 -22.07 -6.26
CA PHE A 15 12.02 -22.86 -6.85
C PHE A 15 12.12 -22.94 -8.38
N SER A 16 12.63 -21.91 -9.07
CA SER A 16 12.84 -21.94 -10.52
C SER A 16 13.82 -23.01 -11.00
N ARG A 17 14.71 -23.49 -10.10
CA ARG A 17 15.60 -24.61 -10.38
C ARG A 17 14.92 -25.98 -10.32
N ILE A 18 13.73 -26.05 -9.71
CA ILE A 18 13.04 -27.31 -9.37
C ILE A 18 11.69 -27.41 -10.11
N LEU A 19 11.00 -26.29 -10.30
CA LEU A 19 9.66 -26.23 -10.90
C LEU A 19 9.67 -25.42 -12.20
N ASN A 20 8.86 -25.86 -13.16
CA ASN A 20 8.67 -25.17 -14.44
C ASN A 20 7.85 -23.90 -14.23
N THR A 21 8.52 -22.75 -14.17
CA THR A 21 8.00 -21.44 -13.77
C THR A 21 6.87 -20.92 -14.67
N GLU A 22 6.86 -21.29 -15.95
CA GLU A 22 5.83 -20.82 -16.89
C GLU A 22 4.43 -21.34 -16.58
N LYS A 23 4.33 -22.59 -16.11
CA LYS A 23 3.04 -23.20 -15.75
C LYS A 23 2.43 -22.57 -14.49
N ILE A 24 3.29 -22.18 -13.55
CA ILE A 24 2.89 -21.51 -12.31
C ILE A 24 2.49 -20.07 -12.60
N LYS A 25 3.23 -19.37 -13.48
CA LYS A 25 2.88 -18.02 -13.92
C LYS A 25 1.48 -17.97 -14.54
N ALA A 26 1.20 -18.87 -15.48
CA ALA A 26 -0.11 -18.98 -16.13
C ALA A 26 -1.26 -19.35 -15.18
N SER A 27 -0.98 -20.14 -14.13
CA SER A 27 -1.98 -20.47 -13.11
C SER A 27 -2.19 -19.32 -12.12
N SER A 28 -1.13 -18.63 -11.73
CA SER A 28 -1.17 -17.51 -10.80
C SER A 28 -1.93 -16.33 -11.41
N GLU A 29 -1.69 -15.99 -12.69
CA GLU A 29 -2.45 -14.95 -13.39
C GLU A 29 -3.96 -15.21 -13.46
N LYS A 30 -4.39 -16.48 -13.47
CA LYS A 30 -5.82 -16.86 -13.46
C LYS A 30 -6.45 -16.87 -12.07
N THR A 31 -5.67 -17.07 -11.01
CA THR A 31 -6.18 -17.29 -9.64
C THR A 31 -5.93 -16.10 -8.71
N VAL A 32 -5.01 -15.20 -9.05
CA VAL A 32 -4.67 -14.05 -8.21
C VAL A 32 -5.79 -13.03 -8.21
N SER A 33 -6.28 -12.68 -7.01
CA SER A 33 -7.23 -11.59 -6.83
C SER A 33 -6.66 -10.28 -7.34
N ARG A 34 -7.49 -9.51 -8.07
CA ARG A 34 -7.14 -8.14 -8.54
C ARG A 34 -6.64 -7.25 -7.41
N GLU A 35 -7.09 -7.48 -6.17
CA GLU A 35 -6.61 -6.76 -4.99
C GLU A 35 -5.12 -6.98 -4.68
N LEU A 36 -4.57 -8.17 -4.94
CA LEU A 36 -3.15 -8.44 -4.71
C LEU A 36 -2.30 -7.74 -5.78
N LEU A 37 -2.77 -7.71 -7.03
CA LEU A 37 -2.12 -6.98 -8.12
C LEU A 37 -2.08 -5.48 -7.84
N ASP A 38 -3.22 -4.91 -7.41
CA ASP A 38 -3.31 -3.51 -7.00
C ASP A 38 -2.38 -3.20 -5.82
N ALA A 39 -2.29 -4.12 -4.85
CA ALA A 39 -1.39 -3.97 -3.71
C ALA A 39 0.09 -4.00 -4.14
N ILE A 40 0.50 -4.92 -5.00
CA ILE A 40 1.88 -4.99 -5.50
C ILE A 40 2.22 -3.70 -6.26
N ASN A 41 1.35 -3.27 -7.18
CA ASN A 41 1.54 -2.05 -7.96
C ASN A 41 1.65 -0.79 -7.07
N PHE A 42 0.79 -0.67 -6.06
CA PHE A 42 0.82 0.45 -5.11
C PHE A 42 2.03 0.39 -4.17
N SER A 43 2.47 -0.80 -3.79
CA SER A 43 3.61 -0.97 -2.87
C SER A 43 4.96 -0.61 -3.49
N GLY A 44 5.05 -0.50 -4.82
CA GLY A 44 6.31 -0.36 -5.52
C GLY A 44 7.21 -1.59 -5.40
N PHE A 45 6.67 -2.74 -4.99
CA PHE A 45 7.40 -4.00 -5.02
C PHE A 45 7.59 -4.42 -6.48
N ASP A 46 8.85 -4.46 -6.93
CA ASP A 46 9.25 -5.10 -8.18
C ASP A 46 9.23 -6.63 -7.98
N LEU A 47 8.03 -7.16 -7.79
CA LEU A 47 7.70 -8.56 -7.55
C LEU A 47 6.52 -8.97 -8.43
N GLU A 48 6.60 -10.14 -9.06
CA GLU A 48 5.47 -10.72 -9.77
C GLU A 48 4.56 -11.52 -8.80
N PRO A 49 3.26 -11.68 -9.08
CA PRO A 49 2.32 -12.37 -8.19
C PRO A 49 2.72 -13.80 -7.82
N TYR A 50 3.38 -14.52 -8.74
CA TYR A 50 3.87 -15.87 -8.46
C TYR A 50 5.06 -15.86 -7.49
N GLU A 51 5.88 -14.80 -7.46
CA GLU A 51 7.01 -14.71 -6.53
C GLU A 51 6.52 -14.58 -5.09
N VAL A 52 5.44 -13.83 -4.88
CA VAL A 52 4.77 -13.70 -3.58
C VAL A 52 4.21 -15.05 -3.12
N GLN A 53 3.56 -15.80 -4.02
CA GLN A 53 3.03 -17.13 -3.71
C GLN A 53 4.14 -18.14 -3.40
N LEU A 54 5.21 -18.17 -4.21
CA LEU A 54 6.36 -19.05 -3.98
C LEU A 54 7.07 -18.71 -2.67
N ALA A 55 7.18 -17.42 -2.32
CA ALA A 55 7.71 -16.99 -1.03
C ALA A 55 6.85 -17.47 0.15
N ALA A 56 5.52 -17.40 0.02
CA ALA A 56 4.61 -17.89 1.05
C ALA A 56 4.73 -19.41 1.24
N TYR A 57 4.78 -20.18 0.15
CA TYR A 57 4.97 -21.63 0.22
C TYR A 57 6.35 -22.01 0.78
N ALA A 58 7.42 -21.35 0.32
CA ALA A 58 8.78 -21.60 0.82
C ALA A 58 8.91 -21.25 2.31
N GLY A 59 8.31 -20.13 2.74
CA GLY A 59 8.26 -19.74 4.15
C GLY A 59 7.46 -20.73 5.00
N ALA A 60 6.31 -21.19 4.51
CA ALA A 60 5.50 -22.20 5.20
C ALA A 60 6.23 -23.54 5.34
N LEU A 61 6.91 -24.00 4.28
CA LEU A 61 7.73 -25.22 4.32
C LEU A 61 8.93 -25.07 5.27
N GLY A 62 9.59 -23.91 5.26
CA GLY A 62 10.68 -23.62 6.20
C GLY A 62 10.21 -23.61 7.65
N LEU A 63 9.06 -22.98 7.93
CA LEU A 63 8.43 -23.00 9.26
C LEU A 63 8.05 -24.40 9.69
N LEU A 64 7.45 -25.19 8.80
CA LEU A 64 7.13 -26.60 9.06
C LEU A 64 8.41 -27.35 9.46
N PHE A 65 9.49 -27.22 8.70
CA PHE A 65 10.74 -27.92 8.98
C PHE A 65 11.32 -27.52 10.36
N ILE A 66 11.35 -26.23 10.66
CA ILE A 66 11.81 -25.72 11.96
C ILE A 66 10.95 -26.27 13.10
N ILE A 67 9.62 -26.23 12.96
CA ILE A 67 8.71 -26.71 14.01
C ILE A 67 8.85 -28.21 14.20
N THR A 68 8.96 -29.00 13.12
CA THR A 68 9.19 -30.44 13.23
C THR A 68 10.52 -30.80 13.91
N ILE A 69 11.58 -30.00 13.71
CA ILE A 69 12.85 -30.17 14.42
C ILE A 69 12.67 -29.86 15.91
N VAL A 70 11.96 -28.78 16.24
CA VAL A 70 11.66 -28.41 17.63
C VAL A 70 10.81 -29.48 18.32
N ASP A 71 9.78 -29.98 17.65
CA ASP A 71 8.91 -31.05 18.15
C ASP A 71 9.72 -32.33 18.38
N LEU A 72 10.65 -32.67 17.48
CA LEU A 72 11.56 -33.82 17.64
C LEU A 72 12.52 -33.63 18.83
N ALA A 73 13.05 -32.42 19.03
CA ALA A 73 13.92 -32.13 20.18
C ALA A 73 13.14 -32.25 21.51
N ILE A 74 11.90 -31.76 21.55
CA ILE A 74 11.01 -31.89 22.71
C ILE A 74 10.67 -33.37 22.95
N PHE A 75 10.37 -34.13 21.90
CA PHE A 75 10.07 -35.56 21.94
C PHE A 75 11.17 -36.38 22.65
N VAL A 76 12.44 -36.08 22.39
CA VAL A 76 13.58 -36.78 23.02
C VAL A 76 13.67 -36.48 24.52
N SER A 77 13.18 -35.32 24.96
CA SER A 77 13.36 -34.82 26.33
C SER A 77 12.16 -35.06 27.28
N VAL A 78 10.95 -35.28 26.76
CA VAL A 78 9.71 -35.36 27.57
C VAL A 78 8.82 -36.53 27.11
N PRO A 79 8.31 -37.39 28.02
CA PRO A 79 7.41 -38.49 27.66
C PRO A 79 6.08 -37.98 27.08
N LEU A 80 5.63 -38.65 26.02
CA LEU A 80 4.67 -38.14 25.04
C LEU A 80 3.21 -37.99 25.54
N GLU A 81 2.85 -38.72 26.59
CA GLU A 81 1.44 -38.98 26.91
C GLU A 81 0.66 -37.73 27.35
N SER A 82 1.35 -36.69 27.85
CA SER A 82 0.69 -35.45 28.27
C SER A 82 0.62 -34.37 27.19
N ASN A 83 1.49 -34.40 26.16
CA ASN A 83 1.71 -33.24 25.27
C ASN A 83 1.56 -33.54 23.76
N ALA A 84 1.32 -34.79 23.35
CA ALA A 84 1.24 -35.19 21.94
C ALA A 84 0.23 -34.35 21.13
N ALA A 85 -0.96 -34.12 21.68
CA ALA A 85 -2.02 -33.38 21.00
C ALA A 85 -1.64 -31.91 20.76
N LEU A 86 -0.94 -31.28 21.72
CA LEU A 86 -0.49 -29.90 21.60
C LEU A 86 0.59 -29.75 20.52
N LEU A 87 1.56 -30.67 20.47
CA LEU A 87 2.63 -30.68 19.47
C LEU A 87 2.08 -30.87 18.05
N ILE A 88 1.14 -31.80 17.87
CA ILE A 88 0.48 -32.02 16.57
C ILE A 88 -0.28 -30.75 16.16
N LEU A 89 -1.02 -30.13 17.09
CA LEU A 89 -1.75 -28.91 16.81
C LEU A 89 -0.81 -27.77 16.40
N THR A 90 0.30 -27.56 17.12
CA THR A 90 1.28 -26.52 16.77
C THR A 90 1.95 -26.78 15.42
N SER A 91 2.29 -28.03 15.12
CA SER A 91 2.92 -28.43 13.86
C SER A 91 2.05 -28.16 12.62
N MET A 92 0.71 -28.14 12.80
CA MET A 92 -0.22 -27.93 11.71
C MET A 92 -0.71 -26.47 11.63
N VAL A 93 -0.99 -25.85 12.77
CA VAL A 93 -1.56 -24.49 12.83
C VAL A 93 -0.53 -23.42 12.50
N LEU A 94 0.70 -23.52 13.02
CA LEU A 94 1.71 -22.46 12.85
C LEU A 94 2.20 -22.31 11.40
N PRO A 95 2.52 -23.40 10.65
CA PRO A 95 2.89 -23.26 9.24
C PRO A 95 1.75 -22.74 8.37
N LEU A 96 0.51 -23.15 8.68
CA LEU A 96 -0.68 -22.67 7.95
C LEU A 96 -0.94 -21.18 8.22
N ALA A 97 -0.81 -20.75 9.48
CA ALA A 97 -0.88 -19.34 9.84
C ALA A 97 0.25 -18.53 9.17
N GLY A 98 1.47 -19.07 9.12
CA GLY A 98 2.60 -18.49 8.41
C GLY A 98 2.36 -18.32 6.91
N LEU A 99 1.74 -19.33 6.27
CA LEU A 99 1.36 -19.28 4.86
C LEU A 99 0.40 -18.11 4.60
N ILE A 100 -0.70 -18.05 5.36
CA ILE A 100 -1.73 -17.00 5.21
C ILE A 100 -1.11 -15.62 5.44
N TYR A 101 -0.28 -15.48 6.48
CA TYR A 101 0.37 -14.22 6.80
C TYR A 101 1.32 -13.76 5.69
N LEU A 102 2.17 -14.66 5.17
CA LEU A 102 3.13 -14.33 4.11
C LEU A 102 2.44 -14.04 2.77
N SER A 103 1.33 -14.71 2.46
CA SER A 103 0.56 -14.45 1.23
C SER A 103 -0.20 -13.12 1.28
N GLU A 104 -0.73 -12.75 2.45
CA GLU A 104 -1.48 -11.51 2.65
C GLU A 104 -0.58 -10.32 3.05
N PHE A 105 0.70 -10.57 3.30
CA PHE A 105 1.67 -9.57 3.71
C PHE A 105 1.69 -8.32 2.82
N PRO A 106 1.71 -8.42 1.47
CA PRO A 106 1.69 -7.22 0.62
C PRO A 106 0.42 -6.39 0.82
N LYS A 107 -0.74 -7.02 1.00
CA LYS A 107 -2.01 -6.31 1.23
C LYS A 107 -2.03 -5.62 2.59
N ILE A 108 -1.56 -6.31 3.63
CA ILE A 108 -1.42 -5.75 4.98
C ILE A 108 -0.49 -4.53 4.95
N TYR A 109 0.67 -4.68 4.31
CA TYR A 109 1.66 -3.61 4.18
C TYR A 109 1.09 -2.39 3.46
N VAL A 110 0.42 -2.59 2.32
CA VAL A 110 -0.23 -1.51 1.58
C VAL A 110 -1.31 -0.83 2.40
N ARG A 111 -2.11 -1.58 3.17
CA ARG A 111 -3.11 -1.00 4.06
C ARG A 111 -2.48 -0.08 5.11
N PHE A 112 -1.37 -0.50 5.73
CA PHE A 112 -0.63 0.35 6.67
C PHE A 112 -0.03 1.58 6.01
N MET A 113 0.61 1.42 4.85
CA MET A 113 1.16 2.54 4.10
C MET A 113 0.06 3.52 3.71
N LYS A 114 -1.08 3.05 3.21
CA LYS A 114 -2.22 3.89 2.85
C LYS A 114 -2.70 4.72 4.04
N VAL A 115 -2.88 4.11 5.22
CA VAL A 115 -3.29 4.84 6.43
C VAL A 115 -2.28 5.92 6.81
N HIS A 116 -0.98 5.64 6.73
CA HIS A 116 0.05 6.64 7.01
C HIS A 116 0.06 7.78 5.96
N SER A 117 -0.01 7.41 4.67
CA SER A 117 0.02 8.35 3.55
C SER A 117 -1.21 9.26 3.48
N LEU A 118 -2.36 8.85 4.06
CA LEU A 118 -3.53 9.73 4.16
C LEU A 118 -3.25 10.97 5.04
N GLY A 119 -2.36 10.85 6.03
CA GLY A 119 -1.90 11.97 6.85
C GLY A 119 -0.95 12.92 6.14
N ASP A 120 -0.36 12.50 5.02
CA ASP A 120 0.56 13.32 4.21
C ASP A 120 -0.17 14.18 3.16
N ILE A 121 -1.47 13.96 2.96
CA ILE A 121 -2.28 14.68 1.96
C ILE A 121 -2.28 16.21 2.15
N PRO A 122 -2.41 16.76 3.37
CA PRO A 122 -2.33 18.20 3.59
C PRO A 122 -1.02 18.82 3.11
N GLU A 123 0.11 18.12 3.27
CA GLU A 123 1.43 18.59 2.88
C GLU A 123 1.51 18.79 1.35
N ILE A 124 1.17 17.74 0.59
CA ILE A 124 1.16 17.80 -0.88
C ILE A 124 0.17 18.84 -1.39
N THR A 125 -1.02 18.89 -0.82
CA THR A 125 -2.05 19.86 -1.21
C THR A 125 -1.59 21.29 -0.94
N SER A 126 -0.88 21.52 0.17
CA SER A 126 -0.30 22.82 0.50
C SER A 126 0.73 23.25 -0.54
N TYR A 127 1.62 22.34 -0.98
CA TYR A 127 2.57 22.66 -2.05
C TYR A 127 1.89 22.96 -3.39
N LEU A 128 0.85 22.19 -3.74
CA LEU A 128 0.05 22.46 -4.94
C LEU A 128 -0.56 23.86 -4.88
N VAL A 129 -1.27 24.18 -3.79
CA VAL A 129 -1.92 25.48 -3.60
C VAL A 129 -0.89 26.61 -3.59
N MET A 130 0.24 26.44 -2.91
CA MET A 130 1.32 27.42 -2.86
C MET A 130 1.87 27.73 -4.26
N SER A 131 2.17 26.70 -5.05
CA SER A 131 2.65 26.90 -6.43
C SER A 131 1.57 27.52 -7.32
N MET A 132 0.30 27.11 -7.19
CA MET A 132 -0.82 27.64 -7.97
C MET A 132 -1.11 29.12 -7.68
N LYS A 133 -0.84 29.57 -6.45
CA LYS A 133 -0.91 31.00 -6.09
C LYS A 133 0.15 31.84 -6.80
N LEU A 134 1.34 31.26 -7.05
CA LEU A 134 2.43 31.95 -7.74
C LEU A 134 2.27 31.90 -9.27
N VAL A 135 1.98 30.72 -9.81
CA VAL A 135 1.79 30.49 -11.24
C VAL A 135 0.56 29.59 -11.41
N PRO A 136 -0.52 30.06 -12.07
CA PRO A 136 -1.76 29.30 -12.22
C PRO A 136 -1.63 28.21 -13.29
N ASN A 137 -0.74 27.23 -13.05
CA ASN A 137 -0.48 26.10 -13.92
C ASN A 137 -0.40 24.81 -13.09
N MET A 138 -1.36 23.92 -13.31
CA MET A 138 -1.52 22.69 -12.54
C MET A 138 -0.35 21.71 -12.72
N GLU A 139 0.17 21.54 -13.95
CA GLU A 139 1.31 20.65 -14.22
C GLU A 139 2.58 21.12 -13.49
N ARG A 140 2.84 22.43 -13.51
CA ARG A 140 3.94 23.05 -12.78
C ARG A 140 3.77 22.89 -11.27
N ALA A 141 2.55 23.10 -10.76
CA ALA A 141 2.25 22.91 -9.36
C ALA A 141 2.48 21.46 -8.91
N MET A 142 2.07 20.49 -9.72
CA MET A 142 2.30 19.06 -9.43
C MET A 142 3.78 18.71 -9.46
N SER A 143 4.54 19.25 -10.42
CA SER A 143 5.99 19.08 -10.47
C SER A 143 6.67 19.64 -9.22
N PHE A 144 6.28 20.86 -8.82
CA PHE A 144 6.77 21.49 -7.60
C PHE A 144 6.45 20.65 -6.34
N ALA A 145 5.22 20.19 -6.18
CA ALA A 145 4.82 19.37 -5.04
C ALA A 145 5.54 18.01 -5.01
N ALA A 146 5.76 17.39 -6.18
CA ALA A 146 6.50 16.14 -6.30
C ALA A 146 7.97 16.32 -5.90
N GLU A 147 8.61 17.42 -6.32
CA GLU A 147 10.02 17.72 -6.03
C GLU A 147 10.28 18.09 -4.57
N ASN A 148 9.34 18.80 -3.92
CA ASN A 148 9.54 19.36 -2.58
C ASN A 148 9.00 18.49 -1.44
N SER A 149 8.43 17.32 -1.73
CA SER A 149 7.95 16.39 -0.72
C SER A 149 8.61 15.02 -0.86
N HIS A 150 8.93 14.43 0.30
CA HIS A 150 9.51 13.08 0.41
C HIS A 150 8.46 12.02 0.80
N ARG A 151 7.18 12.40 0.81
CA ARG A 151 6.09 11.52 1.22
C ARG A 151 5.73 10.51 0.13
N PRO A 152 5.14 9.35 0.45
CA PRO A 152 4.74 8.35 -0.54
C PRO A 152 3.84 8.91 -1.64
N LEU A 153 2.92 9.81 -1.28
CA LEU A 153 2.04 10.51 -2.24
C LEU A 153 2.83 11.34 -3.27
N ALA A 154 3.99 11.90 -2.88
CA ALA A 154 4.88 12.64 -3.80
C ALA A 154 5.54 11.72 -4.83
N ALA A 155 5.85 10.48 -4.43
CA ALA A 155 6.42 9.48 -5.33
C ALA A 155 5.41 9.08 -6.41
N ASP A 156 4.15 8.85 -6.04
CA ASP A 156 3.08 8.58 -6.99
C ASP A 156 2.78 9.78 -7.90
N LEU A 157 2.86 11.00 -7.36
CA LEU A 157 2.70 12.22 -8.15
C LEU A 157 3.81 12.35 -9.20
N ARG A 158 5.05 12.05 -8.82
CA ARG A 158 6.21 12.02 -9.73
C ARG A 158 6.03 10.95 -10.82
N LYS A 159 5.53 9.76 -10.46
CA LYS A 159 5.22 8.71 -11.41
C LYS A 159 4.16 9.15 -12.41
N MET A 160 3.07 9.76 -11.95
CA MET A 160 2.02 10.30 -12.82
C MET A 160 2.56 11.36 -13.79
N ILE A 161 3.42 12.28 -13.33
CA ILE A 161 4.06 13.27 -14.21
C ILE A 161 4.97 12.60 -15.24
N TRP A 162 5.73 11.58 -14.83
CA TRP A 162 6.56 10.80 -15.74
C TRP A 162 5.71 10.09 -16.80
N ASP A 163 4.61 9.43 -16.41
CA ASP A 163 3.67 8.75 -17.31
C ASP A 163 3.01 9.75 -18.29
N LEU A 164 2.71 10.96 -17.83
CA LEU A 164 2.22 12.06 -18.68
C LEU A 164 3.27 12.46 -19.74
N HIS A 165 4.53 12.66 -19.34
CA HIS A 165 5.62 13.02 -20.27
C HIS A 165 5.97 11.87 -21.22
N ALA A 166 5.85 10.63 -20.77
CA ALA A 166 6.00 9.42 -21.58
C ALA A 166 4.82 9.17 -22.55
N ARG A 167 3.80 10.06 -22.57
CA ARG A 167 2.58 9.95 -23.37
C ARG A 167 1.76 8.68 -23.10
N VAL A 168 1.84 8.15 -21.88
CA VAL A 168 0.93 7.09 -21.41
C VAL A 168 -0.49 7.66 -21.27
N TYR A 169 -0.60 8.91 -20.82
CA TYR A 169 -1.85 9.67 -20.78
C TYR A 169 -1.91 10.68 -21.92
N SER A 170 -3.10 10.86 -22.48
CA SER A 170 -3.34 11.79 -23.60
C SER A 170 -3.38 13.24 -23.15
N SER A 171 -3.65 13.49 -21.86
CA SER A 171 -3.80 14.82 -21.30
C SER A 171 -3.52 14.83 -19.79
N LEU A 172 -3.24 16.03 -19.26
CA LEU A 172 -3.15 16.27 -17.81
C LEU A 172 -4.44 15.84 -17.09
N ASP A 173 -5.58 16.03 -17.74
CA ASP A 173 -6.89 15.73 -17.20
C ASP A 173 -7.09 14.23 -16.99
N GLU A 174 -6.68 13.44 -17.99
CA GLU A 174 -6.71 11.99 -17.91
C GLU A 174 -5.77 11.47 -16.82
N ALA A 175 -4.54 12.00 -16.76
CA ALA A 175 -3.56 11.66 -15.75
C ALA A 175 -4.06 12.00 -14.33
N LEU A 176 -4.65 13.19 -14.16
CA LEU A 176 -5.20 13.65 -12.88
C LEU A 176 -6.39 12.79 -12.45
N ILE A 177 -7.27 12.39 -13.37
CA ILE A 177 -8.38 11.47 -13.07
C ILE A 177 -7.84 10.10 -12.65
N ALA A 178 -6.84 9.57 -13.36
CA ALA A 178 -6.21 8.30 -12.99
C ALA A 178 -5.58 8.35 -11.59
N PHE A 179 -4.83 9.40 -11.29
CA PHE A 179 -4.23 9.63 -9.98
C PHE A 179 -5.29 9.83 -8.88
N ALA A 180 -6.30 10.66 -9.16
CA ALA A 180 -7.40 10.88 -8.23
C ALA A 180 -8.27 9.64 -8.02
N ASN A 181 -8.34 8.70 -8.97
CA ASN A 181 -9.03 7.43 -8.76
C ASN A 181 -8.17 6.41 -8.00
N LEU A 182 -6.86 6.41 -8.22
CA LEU A 182 -5.90 5.61 -7.46
C LEU A 182 -5.98 5.93 -5.95
N TRP A 183 -6.03 7.22 -5.62
CA TRP A 183 -6.12 7.70 -4.25
C TRP A 183 -7.56 7.93 -3.75
N GLY A 184 -8.50 8.19 -4.66
CA GLY A 184 -9.88 8.56 -4.34
C GLY A 184 -10.75 7.40 -3.85
N LYS A 185 -10.43 6.15 -4.19
CA LYS A 185 -11.07 4.97 -3.55
C LYS A 185 -10.99 5.02 -2.02
N GLU A 186 -9.97 5.69 -1.47
CA GLU A 186 -9.67 5.74 -0.04
C GLU A 186 -9.81 7.17 0.52
N SER A 187 -9.88 8.20 -0.33
CA SER A 187 -9.93 9.61 0.06
C SER A 187 -10.74 10.47 -0.92
N GLU A 188 -12.04 10.55 -0.68
CA GLU A 188 -12.95 11.43 -1.42
C GLU A 188 -12.57 12.92 -1.29
N TYR A 189 -11.99 13.32 -0.15
CA TYR A 189 -11.59 14.70 0.09
C TYR A 189 -10.39 15.13 -0.78
N LEU A 190 -9.40 14.25 -1.02
CA LEU A 190 -8.30 14.54 -1.93
C LEU A 190 -8.78 14.70 -3.38
N LYS A 191 -9.61 13.76 -3.84
CA LYS A 191 -10.21 13.83 -5.18
C LYS A 191 -10.97 15.15 -5.40
N ARG A 192 -11.77 15.56 -4.41
CA ARG A 192 -12.49 16.83 -4.44
C ARG A 192 -11.55 18.03 -4.44
N ALA A 193 -10.52 18.02 -3.60
CA ALA A 193 -9.55 19.11 -3.52
C ALA A 193 -8.80 19.30 -4.84
N LEU A 194 -8.32 18.22 -5.47
CA LEU A 194 -7.66 18.29 -6.78
C LEU A 194 -8.57 18.88 -7.87
N HIS A 195 -9.85 18.51 -7.86
CA HIS A 195 -10.83 19.10 -8.79
C HIS A 195 -11.00 20.61 -8.57
N ILE A 196 -11.05 21.06 -7.31
CA ILE A 196 -11.20 22.48 -6.97
C ILE A 196 -9.92 23.28 -7.31
N ILE A 197 -8.74 22.71 -7.04
CA ILE A 197 -7.46 23.31 -7.43
C ILE A 197 -7.42 23.47 -8.95
N LYS A 198 -7.81 22.44 -9.70
CA LYS A 198 -7.88 22.52 -11.15
C LYS A 198 -8.86 23.61 -11.60
N SER A 199 -10.08 23.66 -11.05
CA SER A 199 -11.06 24.67 -11.47
C SER A 199 -10.60 26.10 -11.17
N SER A 200 -9.66 26.30 -10.25
CA SER A 200 -9.07 27.61 -9.97
C SER A 200 -8.41 28.26 -11.19
N THR A 201 -7.95 27.49 -12.18
CA THR A 201 -7.39 28.04 -13.44
C THR A 201 -8.43 28.72 -14.32
N ASN A 202 -9.71 28.43 -14.09
CA ASN A 202 -10.83 28.96 -14.86
C ASN A 202 -11.54 30.12 -14.15
N GLU A 203 -11.08 30.52 -12.97
CA GLU A 203 -11.64 31.63 -12.23
C GLU A 203 -11.29 32.96 -12.91
N PRO A 204 -12.26 33.89 -13.05
CA PRO A 204 -12.07 35.12 -13.82
C PRO A 204 -11.19 36.14 -13.08
N ASP A 205 -11.17 36.12 -11.75
CA ASP A 205 -10.47 37.08 -10.90
C ASP A 205 -9.44 36.41 -9.99
N GLU A 206 -8.37 37.13 -9.66
CA GLU A 206 -7.30 36.65 -8.79
C GLU A 206 -7.76 36.40 -7.35
N ALA A 207 -8.62 37.27 -6.79
CA ALA A 207 -9.13 37.06 -5.43
C ALA A 207 -10.02 35.80 -5.39
N GLN A 208 -10.88 35.61 -6.40
CA GLN A 208 -11.69 34.38 -6.51
C GLN A 208 -10.81 33.14 -6.65
N ARG A 209 -9.77 33.19 -7.48
CA ARG A 209 -8.79 32.09 -7.61
C ARG A 209 -8.16 31.73 -6.27
N VAL A 210 -7.68 32.72 -5.52
CA VAL A 210 -7.07 32.50 -4.18
C VAL A 210 -8.08 31.93 -3.20
N MET A 211 -9.33 32.40 -3.22
CA MET A 211 -10.40 31.84 -2.38
C MET A 211 -10.71 30.39 -2.74
N THR A 212 -10.81 30.05 -4.03
CA THR A 212 -11.03 28.69 -4.53
C THR A 212 -9.87 27.76 -4.12
N LEU A 213 -8.63 28.24 -4.22
CA LEU A 213 -7.45 27.50 -3.74
C LEU A 213 -7.46 27.30 -2.22
N ASN A 214 -7.79 28.32 -1.42
CA ASN A 214 -7.89 28.17 0.04
C ASN A 214 -9.00 27.17 0.42
N LYS A 215 -10.14 27.22 -0.25
CA LYS A 215 -11.25 26.26 -0.05
C LYS A 215 -10.81 24.82 -0.29
N SER A 216 -9.95 24.57 -1.29
CA SER A 216 -9.41 23.24 -1.53
C SER A 216 -8.53 22.74 -0.37
N LEU A 217 -7.77 23.64 0.25
CA LEU A 217 -6.93 23.33 1.40
C LEU A 217 -7.78 23.04 2.64
N ASP A 218 -8.83 23.84 2.88
CA ASP A 218 -9.77 23.64 3.98
C ASP A 218 -10.44 22.25 3.92
N ILE A 219 -10.86 21.83 2.72
CA ILE A 219 -11.47 20.50 2.50
C ILE A 219 -10.49 19.38 2.87
N VAL A 220 -9.22 19.53 2.54
CA VAL A 220 -8.20 18.52 2.87
C VAL A 220 -7.90 18.49 4.36
N LEU A 221 -7.78 19.66 5.00
CA LEU A 221 -7.54 19.76 6.43
C LEU A 221 -8.70 19.16 7.24
N ASP A 222 -9.94 19.48 6.87
CA ASP A 222 -11.15 18.95 7.52
C ASP A 222 -11.31 17.44 7.28
N GLY A 223 -11.07 16.99 6.04
CA GLY A 223 -11.09 15.56 5.71
C GLY A 223 -10.04 14.76 6.48
N THR A 224 -8.82 15.30 6.60
CA THR A 224 -7.73 14.66 7.36
C THR A 224 -8.04 14.65 8.85
N ARG A 225 -8.60 15.74 9.39
CA ARG A 225 -9.06 15.82 10.79
C ARG A 225 -10.11 14.76 11.09
N THR A 226 -11.14 14.65 10.25
CA THR A 226 -12.21 13.64 10.39
C THR A 226 -11.64 12.23 10.36
N LEU A 227 -10.65 11.96 9.50
CA LEU A 227 -9.96 10.67 9.44
C LEU A 227 -9.21 10.37 10.74
N MET A 228 -8.47 11.33 11.27
CA MET A 228 -7.72 11.19 12.52
C MET A 228 -8.66 10.99 13.72
N GLU A 229 -9.77 11.72 13.78
CA GLU A 229 -10.82 11.54 14.80
C GLU A 229 -11.43 10.14 14.72
N GLY A 230 -11.75 9.66 13.52
CA GLY A 230 -12.24 8.30 13.29
C GLY A 230 -11.22 7.21 13.66
N PHE A 231 -9.93 7.45 13.40
CA PHE A 231 -8.85 6.55 13.79
C PHE A 231 -8.69 6.48 15.31
N ALA A 232 -8.67 7.64 15.98
CA ALA A 232 -8.60 7.73 17.45
C ALA A 232 -9.79 7.04 18.12
N ALA A 233 -11.00 7.20 17.58
CA ALA A 233 -12.19 6.52 18.08
C ALA A 233 -12.08 4.98 18.00
N ARG A 234 -11.57 4.44 16.89
CA ARG A 234 -11.37 2.98 16.71
C ARG A 234 -10.33 2.41 17.65
N LEU A 235 -9.32 3.18 18.06
CA LEU A 235 -8.33 2.75 19.04
C LEU A 235 -8.86 2.77 20.48
N ARG A 236 -9.80 3.68 20.77
CA ARG A 236 -10.40 3.80 22.11
C ARG A 236 -11.25 2.58 22.48
N THR A 237 -12.00 2.00 21.54
CA THR A 237 -12.86 0.83 21.79
C THR A 237 -12.11 -0.41 22.31
N PRO A 238 -11.03 -0.89 21.67
CA PRO A 238 -10.24 -2.01 22.20
C PRO A 238 -9.49 -1.66 23.50
N THR A 239 -9.07 -0.40 23.67
CA THR A 239 -8.43 0.02 24.93
C THR A 239 -9.40 -0.08 26.11
N TYR A 240 -10.67 0.26 25.90
CA TYR A 240 -11.70 0.10 26.93
C TYR A 240 -11.92 -1.36 27.34
N VAL A 241 -11.84 -2.30 26.38
CA VAL A 241 -11.96 -3.75 26.65
C VAL A 241 -10.73 -4.31 27.37
N LEU A 242 -9.54 -3.72 27.17
CA LEU A 242 -8.31 -4.16 27.85
C LEU A 242 -8.16 -3.62 29.27
N TYR A 243 -8.85 -2.51 29.60
CA TYR A 243 -8.79 -1.85 30.91
C TYR A 243 -10.10 -1.97 31.71
N SER A 244 -11.09 -2.71 31.22
CA SER A 244 -12.29 -3.14 31.94
C SER A 244 -12.10 -4.51 32.57
#